data_AF-A0A0S4VMT9-F1
#
_entry.id   AF-A0A0S4VMT9-F1
#
_cell.length_a   1.000
_cell.length_b   1.000
_cell.length_c   1.000
_cell.angle_alpha   90.00
_cell.angle_beta   90.00
_cell.angle_gamma   90.00
#
_symmetry.space_group_name_H-M   'P 1'
#
loop_
_entity.id
_entity.type
_entity.pdbx_description
1 polymer ?
#
loop_
_entity_poly.entity_id
_entity_poly.type
_entity_poly.pdbx_seq_one_letter_code
_entity_poly.pdbx_strand_id
1 'polypeptide(L)'
;MQDGLREIFEVPAVALRVWQVSEEFAHLEVALGVSEEVRLFAAGLRAPYCGPNAGFEAAGWLELAEGGKGEGDAVQSVAIVTLRVPVRDDADADAGAAPAFGLLVLGSPDARRFHDGMGTTYLAQIGELAAAALNRLRD
;
A
#
# COMPACT_ATOMS: atom_id res chain seq x y z
N MET A 1 -1.85 -12.65 2.58
CA MET A 1 -2.00 -11.54 1.60
C MET A 1 -0.63 -11.12 1.08
N GLN A 2 0.28 -10.67 1.96
CA GLN A 2 1.65 -10.31 1.57
C GLN A 2 2.39 -11.49 0.91
N ASP A 3 2.30 -12.70 1.46
CA ASP A 3 2.93 -13.90 0.87
C ASP A 3 2.38 -14.22 -0.52
N GLY A 4 1.06 -14.11 -0.72
CA GLY A 4 0.45 -14.31 -2.04
C GLY A 4 0.90 -13.28 -3.08
N LEU A 5 1.17 -12.03 -2.67
CA LEU A 5 1.75 -11.02 -3.57
C LEU A 5 3.20 -11.33 -3.94
N ARG A 6 3.98 -11.83 -2.98
CA ARG A 6 5.37 -12.25 -3.22
C ARG A 6 5.44 -13.48 -4.14
N GLU A 7 4.62 -14.49 -3.89
CA GLU A 7 4.69 -15.78 -4.58
C GLU A 7 4.01 -15.76 -5.96
N ILE A 8 2.84 -15.14 -6.09
CA ILE A 8 2.03 -15.22 -7.32
C ILE A 8 2.43 -14.12 -8.32
N PHE A 9 2.81 -12.94 -7.82
CA PHE A 9 3.14 -11.79 -8.66
C PHE A 9 4.65 -11.49 -8.69
N GLU A 10 5.46 -12.39 -8.12
CA GLU A 10 6.92 -12.28 -8.03
C GLU A 10 7.38 -10.91 -7.51
N VAL A 11 6.63 -10.31 -6.59
CA VAL A 11 6.97 -8.99 -6.03
C VAL A 11 8.03 -9.17 -4.95
N PRO A 12 9.25 -8.64 -5.11
CA PRO A 12 10.36 -8.93 -4.20
C PRO A 12 10.13 -8.46 -2.75
N ALA A 13 9.57 -7.26 -2.57
CA ALA A 13 9.31 -6.70 -1.26
C ALA A 13 7.88 -6.17 -1.16
N VAL A 14 7.20 -6.47 -0.05
CA VAL A 14 5.82 -6.06 0.21
C VAL A 14 5.69 -5.55 1.64
N ALA A 15 5.13 -4.35 1.80
CA ALA A 15 4.82 -3.76 3.10
C ALA A 15 3.36 -3.27 3.14
N LEU A 16 2.76 -3.37 4.33
CA LEU A 16 1.37 -2.98 4.57
C LEU A 16 1.30 -2.18 5.88
N ARG A 17 0.63 -1.03 5.81
CA ARG A 17 0.19 -0.27 6.98
C ARG A 17 -1.28 0.07 6.85
N VAL A 18 -2.00 -0.10 7.94
CA VAL A 18 -3.40 0.28 8.11
C VAL A 18 -3.53 1.14 9.36
N TRP A 19 -4.45 2.07 9.34
CA TRP A 19 -4.76 2.95 10.47
C TRP A 19 -6.27 3.01 10.68
N GLN A 20 -6.67 3.61 11.81
CA GLN A 20 -8.07 3.61 12.26
C GLN A 20 -8.64 2.19 12.40
N VAL A 21 -7.80 1.25 12.87
CA VAL A 21 -8.22 -0.11 13.26
C VAL A 21 -8.86 -0.06 14.65
N SER A 22 -9.69 -1.06 14.98
CA SER A 22 -10.24 -1.22 16.31
C SER A 22 -9.13 -1.54 17.33
N GLU A 23 -9.38 -1.23 18.61
CA GLU A 23 -8.37 -1.32 19.68
C GLU A 23 -7.82 -2.74 19.83
N GLU A 24 -8.65 -3.76 19.57
CA GLU A 24 -8.25 -5.17 19.61
C GLU A 24 -7.15 -5.52 18.59
N PHE A 25 -7.02 -4.78 17.48
CA PHE A 25 -6.00 -5.00 16.45
C PHE A 25 -4.85 -4.00 16.48
N ALA A 26 -4.88 -3.00 17.38
CA ALA A 26 -3.85 -1.95 17.44
C ALA A 26 -2.44 -2.47 17.74
N HIS A 27 -2.32 -3.70 18.26
CA HIS A 27 -1.05 -4.36 18.56
C HIS A 27 -0.40 -5.05 17.34
N LEU A 28 -1.12 -5.18 16.21
CA LEU A 28 -0.58 -5.80 15.01
C LEU A 28 0.48 -4.90 14.36
N GLU A 29 1.54 -5.50 13.81
CA GLU A 29 2.60 -4.72 13.13
C GLU A 29 2.06 -3.86 12.00
N VAL A 30 1.07 -4.37 11.25
CA VAL A 30 0.41 -3.63 10.17
C VAL A 30 -0.39 -2.43 10.68
N ALA A 31 -0.79 -2.41 11.96
CA ALA A 31 -1.55 -1.32 12.58
C ALA A 31 -0.67 -0.25 13.25
N LEU A 32 0.66 -0.41 13.20
CA LEU A 32 1.58 0.61 13.70
C LEU A 32 1.31 1.95 13.01
N GLY A 33 1.26 3.01 13.83
CA GLY A 33 0.94 4.35 13.35
C GLY A 33 1.88 4.82 12.24
N VAL A 34 1.33 5.65 11.35
CA VAL A 34 2.05 6.34 10.29
C VAL A 34 2.08 7.84 10.54
N SER A 35 3.08 8.53 10.00
CA SER A 35 3.19 9.98 10.08
C SER A 35 2.01 10.71 9.42
N GLU A 36 1.85 11.99 9.74
CA GLU A 36 0.86 12.85 9.07
C GLU A 36 1.17 13.00 7.58
N GLU A 37 2.46 13.08 7.20
CA GLU A 37 2.90 13.18 5.81
C GLU A 37 2.42 11.97 4.99
N VAL A 38 2.56 10.76 5.52
CA VAL A 38 2.05 9.53 4.88
C VAL A 38 0.53 9.57 4.72
N ARG A 39 -0.20 10.10 5.72
CA ARG A 39 -1.67 10.22 5.63
C ARG A 39 -2.09 11.23 4.57
N LEU A 40 -1.41 12.38 4.46
CA LEU A 40 -1.66 13.39 3.45
C LEU A 40 -1.34 12.88 2.05
N PHE A 41 -0.20 12.19 1.89
CA PHE A 41 0.17 11.51 0.65
C PHE A 41 -0.90 10.50 0.24
N ALA A 42 -1.33 9.63 1.16
CA ALA A 42 -2.39 8.66 0.91
C ALA A 42 -3.71 9.34 0.54
N ALA A 43 -4.08 10.45 1.18
CA ALA A 43 -5.29 11.19 0.86
C ALA A 43 -5.29 11.73 -0.58
N GLY A 44 -4.17 12.27 -1.06
CA GLY A 44 -4.04 12.83 -2.41
C GLY A 44 -3.85 11.80 -3.54
N LEU A 45 -3.48 10.56 -3.20
CA LEU A 45 -3.21 9.52 -4.19
C LEU A 45 -4.51 8.86 -4.68
N ARG A 46 -4.97 9.28 -5.87
CA ARG A 46 -6.21 8.80 -6.52
C ARG A 46 -6.05 7.55 -7.39
N ALA A 47 -4.85 7.33 -7.91
CA ALA A 47 -4.46 6.12 -8.63
C ALA A 47 -3.15 5.61 -8.05
N PRO A 48 -2.81 4.31 -8.19
CA PRO A 48 -1.53 3.80 -7.74
C PRO A 48 -0.35 4.62 -8.29
N TYR A 49 0.62 4.91 -7.43
CA TYR A 49 1.91 5.43 -7.87
C TYR A 49 2.77 4.25 -8.34
N CYS A 50 3.45 4.38 -9.48
CA CYS A 50 4.42 3.40 -9.99
C CYS A 50 5.63 4.14 -10.55
N GLY A 51 6.81 3.94 -9.97
CA GLY A 51 7.98 4.69 -10.43
C GLY A 51 9.23 4.45 -9.60
N PRO A 52 10.25 5.30 -9.78
CA PRO A 52 11.49 5.21 -9.01
C PRO A 52 11.21 5.37 -7.51
N ASN A 53 12.03 4.73 -6.67
CA ASN A 53 11.99 4.98 -5.23
C ASN A 53 12.51 6.40 -4.92
N ALA A 54 11.61 7.38 -4.91
CA ALA A 54 11.92 8.80 -4.78
C ALA A 54 12.02 9.29 -3.32
N GLY A 55 12.28 8.38 -2.37
CA GLY A 55 12.42 8.72 -0.95
C GLY A 55 11.10 8.82 -0.18
N PHE A 56 10.08 8.06 -0.59
CA PHE A 56 8.82 7.97 0.16
C PHE A 56 9.06 7.35 1.54
N GLU A 57 8.54 7.95 2.62
CA GLU A 57 8.60 7.37 3.96
C GLU A 57 8.02 5.94 3.98
N ALA A 58 6.93 5.73 3.23
CA ALA A 58 6.28 4.43 3.10
C ALA A 58 7.17 3.34 2.48
N ALA A 59 8.15 3.71 1.65
CA ALA A 59 9.09 2.75 1.07
C ALA A 59 10.07 2.20 2.12
N GLY A 60 10.36 2.95 3.19
CA GLY A 60 11.20 2.49 4.30
C GLY A 60 10.62 1.30 5.05
N TRP A 61 9.31 1.05 4.94
CA TRP A 61 8.69 -0.12 5.57
C TRP A 61 9.10 -1.44 4.90
N LEU A 62 9.54 -1.40 3.64
CA LEU A 62 10.00 -2.58 2.91
C LEU A 62 11.26 -3.16 3.55
N GLU A 63 12.17 -2.31 4.02
CA GLU A 63 13.40 -2.74 4.70
C GLU A 63 13.11 -3.40 6.05
N LEU A 64 12.09 -2.90 6.77
CA LEU A 64 11.64 -3.49 8.04
C LEU A 64 10.93 -4.84 7.82
N ALA A 65 10.14 -4.96 6.76
CA ALA A 65 9.34 -6.15 6.46
C ALA A 65 10.19 -7.36 6.00
N GLU A 66 11.39 -7.14 5.47
CA GLU A 66 12.35 -8.19 5.10
C GLU A 66 13.20 -8.68 6.30
N GLY A 67 12.84 -8.27 7.53
CA GLY A 67 13.43 -8.77 8.77
C GLY A 67 14.88 -8.34 9.00
N GLY A 68 15.30 -7.20 8.44
CA GLY A 68 16.67 -6.71 8.60
C GLY A 68 17.73 -7.62 7.97
N LYS A 69 17.35 -8.50 7.01
CA LYS A 69 18.31 -9.24 6.19
C LYS A 69 19.02 -8.27 5.26
N GLY A 70 20.07 -7.63 5.79
CA GLY A 70 20.86 -6.56 5.18
C GLY A 70 21.71 -6.94 3.96
N GLU A 71 21.23 -7.81 3.08
CA GLU A 71 21.93 -8.20 1.83
C GLU A 71 20.94 -8.38 0.65
N GLY A 72 19.81 -7.67 0.65
CA GLY A 72 18.98 -7.51 -0.54
C GLY A 72 19.44 -6.32 -1.39
N ASP A 73 19.36 -6.42 -2.73
CA ASP A 73 19.56 -5.27 -3.60
C ASP A 73 18.59 -4.14 -3.20
N ALA A 74 19.10 -2.91 -3.16
CA ALA A 74 18.32 -1.74 -2.76
C ALA A 74 17.08 -1.57 -3.66
N VAL A 75 15.94 -1.25 -3.06
CA VAL A 75 14.68 -1.00 -3.79
C VAL A 75 14.85 0.21 -4.71
N GLN A 76 14.84 -0.02 -6.02
CA GLN A 76 15.01 1.00 -7.05
C GLN A 76 13.69 1.49 -7.66
N SER A 77 12.65 0.66 -7.64
CA SER A 77 11.31 1.04 -8.06
C SER A 77 10.26 0.61 -7.04
N VAL A 78 9.18 1.39 -6.93
CA VAL A 78 8.07 1.14 -6.02
C VAL A 78 6.73 1.30 -6.70
N ALA A 79 5.76 0.51 -6.23
CA ALA A 79 4.35 0.78 -6.45
C ALA A 79 3.63 1.02 -5.11
N ILE A 80 2.86 2.09 -5.03
CA ILE A 80 2.14 2.47 -3.81
C ILE A 80 0.65 2.56 -4.11
N VAL A 81 -0.15 1.81 -3.37
CA VAL A 81 -1.60 1.67 -3.56
C VAL A 81 -2.31 2.13 -2.29
N THR A 82 -3.31 2.99 -2.44
CA THR A 82 -4.17 3.40 -1.31
C THR A 82 -5.25 2.37 -1.04
N LEU A 83 -5.51 2.11 0.23
CA LEU A 83 -6.60 1.24 0.67
C LEU A 83 -7.73 2.13 1.18
N ARG A 84 -8.89 2.03 0.52
CA ARG A 84 -10.07 2.84 0.78
C ARG A 84 -11.28 1.93 0.85
N VAL A 85 -12.25 2.28 1.69
CA VAL A 85 -13.52 1.56 1.70
C VAL A 85 -14.25 1.91 0.41
N PRO A 86 -14.72 0.92 -0.36
CA PRO A 86 -15.52 1.22 -1.55
C PRO A 86 -16.77 1.99 -1.12
N VAL A 87 -16.96 3.16 -1.72
CA VAL A 87 -18.20 3.93 -1.58
C VAL A 87 -19.22 3.26 -2.48
N ARG A 88 -20.41 2.96 -1.96
CA ARG A 88 -21.49 2.39 -2.77
C ARG A 88 -21.88 3.37 -3.88
N ASP A 89 -22.22 2.84 -5.06
CA ASP A 89 -22.53 3.59 -6.29
C ASP A 89 -23.70 4.60 -6.16
N ASP A 90 -24.45 4.57 -5.05
CA ASP A 90 -25.57 5.47 -4.73
C ASP A 90 -25.17 6.72 -3.92
N ALA A 91 -23.91 6.83 -3.48
CA ALA A 91 -23.38 8.08 -2.95
C ALA A 91 -23.00 9.00 -4.12
N ASP A 92 -23.44 10.27 -4.07
CA ASP A 92 -23.10 11.30 -5.05
C ASP A 92 -21.67 11.13 -5.56
N ALA A 93 -21.48 10.96 -6.86
CA ALA A 93 -20.15 10.84 -7.48
C ALA A 93 -19.25 12.08 -7.27
N ASP A 94 -19.81 13.15 -6.67
CA ASP A 94 -19.14 14.37 -6.23
C ASP A 94 -18.66 14.31 -4.76
N ALA A 95 -19.15 13.33 -3.98
CA ALA A 95 -18.59 12.97 -2.68
C ALA A 95 -17.29 12.19 -2.95
N GLY A 96 -16.16 12.90 -2.85
CA GLY A 96 -14.83 12.35 -3.14
C GLY A 96 -14.54 10.99 -2.48
N ALA A 97 -13.55 10.29 -3.04
CA ALA A 97 -13.14 8.96 -2.60
C ALA A 97 -13.04 8.86 -1.05
N ALA A 98 -13.57 7.77 -0.49
CA ALA A 98 -13.51 7.51 0.95
C ALA A 98 -12.09 7.75 1.51
N PRO A 99 -11.96 8.24 2.75
CA PRO A 99 -10.65 8.47 3.34
C PRO A 99 -9.84 7.18 3.29
N ALA A 100 -8.57 7.31 2.89
CA ALA A 100 -7.65 6.19 2.93
C ALA A 100 -7.50 5.74 4.38
N PHE A 101 -7.55 4.43 4.59
CA PHE A 101 -7.29 3.79 5.88
C PHE A 101 -6.05 2.91 5.85
N GLY A 102 -5.36 2.83 4.72
CA GLY A 102 -4.12 2.06 4.60
C GLY A 102 -3.33 2.37 3.34
N LEU A 103 -2.09 1.90 3.33
CA LEU A 103 -1.21 1.84 2.17
C LEU A 103 -0.65 0.44 2.01
N LEU A 104 -0.70 -0.05 0.78
CA LEU A 104 0.06 -1.21 0.32
C LEU A 104 1.25 -0.71 -0.50
N VAL A 105 2.46 -1.13 -0.13
CA VAL A 105 3.70 -0.74 -0.79
C VAL A 105 4.38 -1.98 -1.34
N LEU A 106 4.76 -1.92 -2.61
CA LEU A 106 5.48 -2.97 -3.33
C LEU A 106 6.82 -2.40 -3.77
N GLY A 107 7.90 -3.17 -3.60
CA GLY A 107 9.26 -2.76 -3.92
C GLY A 107 9.99 -3.78 -4.78
N SER A 108 10.89 -3.28 -5.62
CA SER A 108 11.74 -4.08 -6.50
C SER A 108 13.15 -3.49 -6.63
N PRO A 109 14.20 -4.32 -6.66
CA PRO A 109 15.55 -3.86 -6.99
C PRO A 109 15.73 -3.53 -8.47
N ASP A 110 14.85 -4.02 -9.35
CA ASP A 110 14.82 -3.61 -10.75
C ASP A 110 14.09 -2.26 -10.88
N ALA A 111 14.82 -1.22 -11.32
CA ALA A 111 14.29 0.13 -11.58
C ALA A 111 13.19 0.19 -12.65
N ARG A 112 13.07 -0.84 -13.51
CA ARG A 112 12.09 -0.88 -14.60
C ARG A 112 10.84 -1.67 -14.24
N ARG A 113 10.79 -2.32 -13.08
CA ARG A 113 9.65 -3.17 -12.71
C ARG A 113 8.38 -2.35 -12.48
N PHE A 114 8.49 -1.25 -11.75
CA PHE A 114 7.40 -0.28 -11.57
C PHE A 114 7.76 1.02 -12.28
N HIS A 115 6.98 1.37 -13.30
CA HIS A 115 7.20 2.58 -14.12
C HIS A 115 5.87 3.20 -14.54
N ASP A 116 5.87 4.48 -14.93
CA ASP A 116 4.65 5.24 -15.30
C ASP A 116 3.88 4.65 -16.49
N GLY A 117 4.52 3.82 -17.32
CA GLY A 117 3.88 3.10 -18.42
C GLY A 117 3.29 1.73 -18.05
N MET A 118 3.50 1.28 -16.80
CA MET A 118 2.95 0.04 -16.27
C MET A 118 1.46 0.27 -16.01
N GLY A 119 0.59 -0.45 -16.72
CA GLY A 119 -0.86 -0.38 -16.48
C GLY A 119 -1.18 -0.64 -15.01
N THR A 120 -1.75 0.33 -14.31
CA THR A 120 -2.02 0.25 -12.86
C THR A 120 -3.31 -0.47 -12.53
N THR A 121 -4.05 -0.97 -13.52
CA THR A 121 -5.36 -1.62 -13.35
C THR A 121 -5.30 -2.80 -12.38
N TYR A 122 -4.31 -3.68 -12.52
CA TYR A 122 -4.16 -4.83 -11.62
C TYR A 122 -3.81 -4.38 -10.20
N LEU A 123 -2.96 -3.37 -10.04
CA LEU A 123 -2.60 -2.82 -8.74
C LEU A 123 -3.81 -2.16 -8.05
N ALA A 124 -4.65 -1.47 -8.81
CA ALA A 124 -5.90 -0.90 -8.31
C ALA A 124 -6.85 -2.02 -7.84
N GLN A 125 -7.01 -3.10 -8.63
CA GLN A 125 -7.83 -4.25 -8.22
C GLN A 125 -7.29 -4.96 -6.98
N ILE A 126 -5.96 -5.12 -6.88
CA ILE A 126 -5.32 -5.64 -5.66
C ILE A 126 -5.63 -4.73 -4.48
N GLY A 127 -5.56 -3.40 -4.66
CA GLY A 127 -5.91 -2.41 -3.64
C GLY A 127 -7.35 -2.53 -3.16
N GLU A 128 -8.30 -2.64 -4.07
CA GLU A 128 -9.73 -2.83 -3.77
C GLU A 128 -9.98 -4.11 -2.97
N LEU A 129 -9.42 -5.25 -3.43
CA LEU A 129 -9.56 -6.53 -2.75
C LEU A 129 -8.92 -6.52 -1.36
N ALA A 130 -7.73 -5.92 -1.26
CA ALA A 130 -7.03 -5.73 0.00
C ALA A 130 -7.84 -4.88 0.96
N ALA A 131 -8.38 -3.77 0.48
CA ALA A 131 -9.17 -2.86 1.29
C ALA A 131 -10.45 -3.54 1.79
N ALA A 132 -11.18 -4.24 0.93
CA ALA A 132 -12.35 -5.01 1.34
C ALA A 132 -12.02 -6.07 2.41
N ALA A 133 -10.91 -6.81 2.24
CA ALA A 133 -10.50 -7.85 3.18
C ALA A 133 -10.01 -7.31 4.53
N LEU A 134 -9.44 -6.10 4.55
CA LEU A 134 -8.89 -5.45 5.75
C LEU A 134 -9.89 -4.52 6.43
N ASN A 135 -11.00 -4.17 5.79
CA ASN A 135 -12.00 -3.28 6.39
C ASN A 135 -12.55 -3.82 7.72
N ARG A 136 -12.68 -5.15 7.86
CA ARG A 136 -13.08 -5.81 9.12
C ARG A 136 -12.17 -5.56 10.33
N LEU A 137 -10.94 -5.08 10.12
CA LEU A 137 -10.05 -4.71 11.22
C LEU A 137 -10.45 -3.37 11.87
N ARG A 138 -11.48 -2.71 11.33
CA ARG A 138 -11.97 -1.39 11.76
C ARG A 138 -13.37 -1.47 12.36
N ASP A 139 -13.97 -2.66 12.37
CA ASP A 139 -15.29 -2.94 12.97
C ASP A 139 -15.21 -2.98 14.51
#